data_AF-A0A1M7MTU5-F1
#
_entry.id   AF-A0A1M7MTU5-F1
#
_cell.length_a   1.000
_cell.length_b   1.000
_cell.length_c   1.000
_cell.angle_alpha   90.00
_cell.angle_beta   90.00
_cell.angle_gamma   90.00
#
_symmetry.space_group_name_H-M   'P 1'
#
loop_
_entity.id
_entity.type
_entity.pdbx_description
1 polymer ?
#
loop_
_entity_poly.entity_id
_entity_poly.type
_entity_poly.pdbx_seq_one_letter_code
_entity_poly.pdbx_strand_id
1 'polypeptide(L)'
;MIIKKILVILIVTNLLFIIISGSLLYRKNLYISELQSTIEMKDKEIEKLKTELSNQESDLRLTKELYKEGKYLVTLMLKHMNSAQISQLVRNCWVYEIEVNGRPIPKNGIIEMKEGKIKISSSQTMKYSDFFPPSIYNQGRISGDYTVEFLELQPDEEYGTDGTVVSAVHYVFKSVEKDTVITMKISEELQKRLGLENNIIKIVVK
;
A
#
# COMPACT_ATOMS: atom_id res chain seq x y z
N MET A 1 19.83 -87.61 20.14
CA MET A 1 18.73 -86.69 19.76
C MET A 1 18.99 -85.23 20.17
N ILE A 2 19.62 -84.96 21.32
CA ILE A 2 19.87 -83.61 21.86
C ILE A 2 20.83 -82.77 21.00
N ILE A 3 21.96 -83.33 20.55
CA ILE A 3 22.98 -82.60 19.75
C ILE A 3 22.41 -82.06 18.43
N LYS A 4 21.59 -82.86 17.71
CA LYS A 4 20.92 -82.40 16.48
C LYS A 4 19.97 -81.24 16.73
N LYS A 5 19.24 -81.23 17.86
CA LYS A 5 18.36 -80.12 18.23
C LYS A 5 19.16 -78.84 18.54
N ILE A 6 20.28 -78.97 19.24
CA ILE A 6 21.18 -77.83 19.53
C ILE A 6 21.75 -77.23 18.25
N LEU A 7 22.21 -78.06 17.31
CA LEU A 7 22.73 -77.60 16.01
C LEU A 7 21.67 -76.84 15.20
N VAL A 8 20.44 -77.37 15.14
CA VAL A 8 19.32 -76.71 14.45
C VAL A 8 18.99 -75.36 15.09
N ILE A 9 18.97 -75.28 16.42
CA ILE A 9 18.73 -74.02 17.13
C ILE A 9 19.82 -72.99 16.79
N LEU A 10 21.09 -73.39 16.78
CA LEU A 10 22.22 -72.52 16.42
C LEU A 10 22.15 -71.98 14.99
N ILE A 11 21.75 -72.83 14.04
CA ILE A 11 21.58 -72.43 12.64
C ILE A 11 20.43 -71.43 12.53
N VAL A 12 19.29 -71.71 13.17
CA VAL A 12 18.11 -70.84 13.14
C VAL A 12 18.38 -69.49 13.81
N THR A 13 19.05 -69.46 14.95
CA THR A 13 19.37 -68.19 15.63
C THR A 13 20.37 -67.36 14.84
N ASN A 14 21.35 -67.98 14.17
CA ASN A 14 22.29 -67.27 13.31
C ASN A 14 21.60 -66.68 12.07
N LEU A 15 20.74 -67.46 11.41
CA LEU A 15 19.88 -66.98 10.32
C LEU A 15 19.00 -65.82 10.76
N LEU A 16 18.36 -65.93 11.93
CA LEU A 16 17.53 -64.86 12.48
C LEU A 16 18.34 -63.59 12.74
N PHE A 17 19.55 -63.72 13.28
CA PHE A 17 20.45 -62.60 13.52
C PHE A 17 20.89 -61.90 12.23
N ILE A 18 21.19 -62.66 11.16
CA ILE A 18 21.53 -62.11 9.85
C ILE A 18 20.33 -61.33 9.27
N ILE A 19 19.12 -61.86 9.36
CA ILE A 19 17.90 -61.20 8.85
C ILE A 19 17.63 -59.90 9.61
N ILE A 20 17.72 -59.92 10.94
CA ILE A 20 17.49 -58.75 11.78
C ILE A 20 18.54 -57.67 11.49
N SER A 21 19.83 -58.03 11.47
CA SER A 21 20.92 -57.09 11.18
C SER A 21 20.85 -56.52 9.77
N GLY A 22 20.53 -57.35 8.76
CA GLY A 22 20.30 -56.90 7.38
C GLY A 22 19.13 -55.93 7.26
N SER A 23 18.00 -56.20 7.92
CA SER A 23 16.84 -55.31 7.91
C SER A 23 17.11 -53.97 8.59
N LEU A 24 17.89 -53.98 9.68
CA LEU A 24 18.29 -52.76 10.39
C LEU A 24 19.25 -51.92 9.54
N LEU A 25 20.22 -52.56 8.86
CA LEU A 25 21.14 -51.88 7.95
C LEU A 25 20.39 -51.26 6.76
N TYR A 26 19.45 -51.99 6.17
CA TYR A 26 18.61 -51.48 5.08
C TYR A 26 17.82 -50.24 5.49
N ARG A 27 17.16 -50.27 6.65
CA ARG A 27 16.41 -49.10 7.19
C ARG A 27 17.31 -47.91 7.44
N LYS A 28 18.50 -48.11 8.01
CA LYS A 28 19.48 -47.04 8.20
C LYS A 28 19.91 -46.41 6.88
N ASN A 29 20.19 -47.23 5.87
CA ASN A 29 20.58 -46.74 4.55
C ASN A 29 19.46 -45.94 3.87
N LEU A 30 18.20 -46.39 4.00
CA LEU A 30 17.05 -45.65 3.48
C LEU A 30 16.93 -44.28 4.16
N TYR A 31 17.00 -44.25 5.50
CA TYR A 31 16.94 -42.99 6.26
C TYR A 31 18.11 -42.04 5.93
N ILE A 32 19.32 -42.57 5.75
CA ILE A 32 20.48 -41.78 5.32
C ILE A 32 20.23 -41.18 3.92
N SER A 33 19.67 -41.96 2.99
CA SER A 33 19.36 -41.48 1.63
C SER A 33 18.30 -40.37 1.65
N GLU A 34 17.27 -40.49 2.49
CA GLU A 34 16.23 -39.45 2.66
C GLU A 34 16.81 -38.16 3.26
N LEU A 35 17.67 -38.29 4.27
CA LEU A 35 18.37 -37.15 4.86
C LEU A 35 19.29 -36.47 3.84
N GLN A 36 20.04 -37.23 3.05
CA GLN A 36 20.89 -36.68 1.99
C GLN A 36 20.08 -35.90 0.95
N SER A 37 18.95 -36.46 0.50
CA SER A 37 18.05 -35.77 -0.43
C SER A 37 17.48 -34.48 0.17
N THR A 38 17.12 -34.52 1.46
CA THR A 38 16.62 -33.32 2.17
C THR A 38 17.71 -32.25 2.30
N ILE A 39 18.95 -32.64 2.59
CA ILE A 39 20.10 -31.73 2.65
C ILE A 39 20.32 -31.09 1.27
N GLU A 40 20.35 -31.88 0.19
CA GLU A 40 20.52 -31.35 -1.17
C GLU A 40 19.40 -30.37 -1.57
N MET A 41 18.15 -30.65 -1.20
CA MET A 41 17.04 -29.73 -1.45
C MET A 41 17.21 -28.42 -0.66
N LYS A 42 17.61 -28.51 0.62
CA LYS A 42 17.84 -27.34 1.47
C LYS A 42 19.03 -26.51 1.01
N ASP A 43 20.11 -27.14 0.56
CA ASP A 43 21.27 -26.44 0.02
C ASP A 43 20.91 -25.66 -1.25
N LYS A 44 20.09 -26.25 -2.14
CA LYS A 44 19.56 -25.53 -3.32
C LYS A 44 18.67 -24.35 -2.93
N GLU A 45 17.84 -24.51 -1.91
CA GLU A 45 16.99 -23.43 -1.40
C GLU A 45 17.83 -22.29 -0.80
N ILE A 46 18.87 -22.61 -0.05
CA ILE A 46 19.81 -21.63 0.52
C ILE A 46 20.51 -20.85 -0.59
N GLU A 47 21.03 -21.52 -1.62
CA GLU A 47 21.70 -20.85 -2.74
C GLU A 47 20.74 -19.95 -3.55
N LYS A 48 19.49 -20.39 -3.72
CA LYS A 48 18.44 -19.56 -4.30
C LYS A 48 18.19 -18.30 -3.47
N LEU A 49 17.98 -18.45 -2.16
CA LEU A 49 17.72 -17.32 -1.26
C LEU A 49 18.91 -16.34 -1.19
N LYS A 50 20.15 -16.85 -1.20
CA LYS A 50 21.36 -16.00 -1.27
C LYS A 50 21.39 -15.17 -2.56
N THR A 51 21.04 -15.79 -3.69
CA THR A 51 20.99 -15.09 -4.97
C THR A 51 19.90 -14.01 -4.97
N GLU A 52 18.71 -14.33 -4.46
CA GLU A 52 17.61 -13.36 -4.32
C GLU A 52 18.00 -12.19 -3.41
N LEU A 53 18.63 -12.47 -2.27
CA LEU A 53 19.11 -11.43 -1.36
C LEU A 53 20.15 -10.52 -2.03
N SER A 54 21.13 -11.11 -2.73
CA SER A 54 22.15 -10.33 -3.43
C SER A 54 21.55 -9.41 -4.51
N ASN A 55 20.54 -9.90 -5.24
CA ASN A 55 19.82 -9.10 -6.22
C ASN A 55 19.06 -7.94 -5.53
N GLN A 56 18.34 -8.22 -4.44
CA GLN A 56 17.62 -7.20 -3.68
C GLN A 56 18.55 -6.13 -3.09
N GLU A 57 19.72 -6.52 -2.59
CA GLU A 57 20.72 -5.57 -2.11
C GLU A 57 21.25 -4.67 -3.23
N SER A 58 21.47 -5.23 -4.42
CA SER A 58 21.88 -4.47 -5.61
C SER A 58 20.80 -3.48 -6.03
N ASP A 59 19.54 -3.91 -6.11
CA ASP A 59 18.40 -3.06 -6.47
C ASP A 59 18.21 -1.93 -5.45
N LEU A 60 18.37 -2.23 -4.16
CA LEU A 60 18.30 -1.24 -3.10
C LEU A 60 19.42 -0.20 -3.22
N ARG A 61 20.65 -0.63 -3.54
CA ARG A 61 21.78 0.28 -3.75
C ARG A 61 21.50 1.22 -4.93
N LEU A 62 21.09 0.67 -6.09
CA LEU A 62 20.76 1.44 -7.28
C LEU A 62 19.64 2.44 -7.01
N THR A 63 18.58 2.01 -6.31
CA THR A 63 17.46 2.89 -5.95
C THR A 63 17.91 4.07 -5.07
N LYS A 64 18.80 3.83 -4.09
CA LYS A 64 19.34 4.89 -3.23
C LYS A 64 20.19 5.89 -4.02
N GLU A 65 21.00 5.42 -4.97
CA GLU A 65 21.81 6.26 -5.84
C GLU A 65 20.92 7.14 -6.73
N LEU A 66 19.95 6.55 -7.43
CA LEU A 66 18.98 7.27 -8.26
C LEU A 66 18.19 8.30 -7.45
N TYR A 67 17.78 7.96 -6.23
CA TYR A 67 17.08 8.90 -5.34
C TYR A 67 17.96 10.11 -4.98
N LYS A 68 19.23 9.87 -4.65
CA LYS A 68 20.20 10.94 -4.33
C LYS A 68 20.45 11.85 -5.54
N GLU A 69 20.65 11.26 -6.72
CA GLU A 69 20.82 12.00 -7.97
C GLU A 69 19.57 12.82 -8.32
N GLY A 70 18.39 12.23 -8.17
CA GLY A 70 17.11 12.92 -8.37
C GLY A 70 16.95 14.14 -7.47
N LYS A 71 17.29 14.01 -6.17
CA LYS A 71 17.30 15.16 -5.24
C LYS A 71 18.29 16.26 -5.65
N TYR A 72 19.48 15.86 -6.08
CA TYR A 72 20.49 16.79 -6.54
C TYR A 72 20.02 17.55 -7.78
N LEU A 73 19.45 16.84 -8.76
CA LEU A 73 18.90 17.45 -9.97
C LEU A 73 17.77 18.43 -9.65
N VAL A 74 16.82 18.04 -8.78
CA VAL A 74 15.74 18.95 -8.32
C VAL A 74 16.33 20.20 -7.68
N THR A 75 17.35 20.06 -6.84
CA THR A 75 18.03 21.20 -6.21
C THR A 75 18.69 22.12 -7.24
N LEU A 76 19.35 21.56 -8.26
CA LEU A 76 19.93 22.34 -9.35
C LEU A 76 18.84 23.06 -10.16
N MET A 77 17.75 22.37 -10.52
CA MET A 77 16.64 22.96 -11.26
C MET A 77 16.04 24.14 -10.50
N LEU A 78 15.79 23.99 -9.19
CA LEU A 78 15.24 25.06 -8.36
C LEU A 78 16.14 26.31 -8.31
N LYS A 79 17.46 26.16 -8.39
CA LYS A 79 18.40 27.31 -8.43
C LYS A 79 18.29 28.14 -9.71
N HIS A 80 17.83 27.55 -10.80
CA HIS A 80 17.69 28.21 -12.09
C HIS A 80 16.25 28.62 -12.41
N MET A 81 15.30 28.29 -11.53
CA MET A 81 13.91 28.70 -11.67
C MET A 81 13.66 30.02 -10.92
N ASN A 82 12.81 30.87 -11.50
CA ASN A 82 12.28 32.02 -10.78
C ASN A 82 11.09 31.63 -9.89
N SER A 83 10.65 32.56 -9.03
CA SER A 83 9.58 32.31 -8.06
C SER A 83 8.25 31.89 -8.71
N ALA A 84 7.91 32.42 -9.89
CA ALA A 84 6.69 32.05 -10.60
C ALA A 84 6.75 30.62 -11.13
N GLN A 85 7.90 30.21 -11.69
CA GLN A 85 8.15 28.84 -12.16
C GLN A 85 8.13 27.84 -10.99
N ILE A 86 8.80 28.16 -9.89
CA ILE A 86 8.78 27.34 -8.67
C ILE A 86 7.35 27.18 -8.17
N SER A 87 6.61 28.30 -8.07
CA SER A 87 5.21 28.28 -7.63
C SER A 87 4.36 27.38 -8.53
N GLN A 88 4.50 27.47 -9.85
CA GLN A 88 3.76 26.63 -10.78
C GLN A 88 4.10 25.14 -10.61
N LEU A 89 5.38 24.82 -10.43
CA LEU A 89 5.85 23.45 -10.19
C LEU A 89 5.25 22.87 -8.90
N VAL A 90 5.39 23.56 -7.77
CA VAL A 90 4.94 23.05 -6.47
C VAL A 90 3.43 23.03 -6.34
N ARG A 91 2.71 23.89 -7.06
CA ARG A 91 1.24 23.83 -7.13
C ARG A 91 0.77 22.46 -7.64
N ASN A 92 1.47 21.85 -8.59
CA ASN A 92 1.11 20.54 -9.14
C ASN A 92 1.48 19.37 -8.22
N CYS A 93 2.23 19.63 -7.13
CA CYS A 93 2.52 18.62 -6.13
C CYS A 93 1.34 18.42 -5.16
N TRP A 94 0.44 19.40 -5.07
CA TRP A 94 -0.78 19.29 -4.27
C TRP A 94 -1.96 18.86 -5.15
N VAL A 95 -2.57 17.74 -4.79
CA VAL A 95 -3.81 17.26 -5.41
C VAL A 95 -4.94 17.39 -4.42
N TYR A 96 -6.06 17.91 -4.89
CA TYR A 96 -7.28 18.07 -4.10
C TYR A 96 -8.38 17.25 -4.73
N GLU A 97 -9.19 16.61 -3.91
CA GLU A 97 -10.28 15.76 -4.34
C GLU A 97 -11.49 15.98 -3.42
N ILE A 98 -12.68 16.02 -4.02
CA ILE A 98 -13.95 15.97 -3.29
C ILE A 98 -14.73 14.79 -3.84
N GLU A 99 -15.20 13.94 -2.94
CA GLU A 99 -15.95 12.74 -3.26
C GLU A 99 -17.22 12.64 -2.43
N VAL A 100 -18.26 12.05 -3.02
CA VAL A 100 -19.51 11.71 -2.33
C VAL A 100 -19.74 10.21 -2.44
N ASN A 101 -19.73 9.52 -1.31
CA ASN A 101 -19.75 8.07 -1.22
C ASN A 101 -18.67 7.40 -2.11
N GLY A 102 -17.46 7.98 -2.14
CA GLY A 102 -16.32 7.49 -2.93
C GLY A 102 -16.41 7.77 -4.43
N ARG A 103 -17.34 8.65 -4.86
CA ARG A 103 -17.48 9.06 -6.27
C ARG A 103 -17.03 10.50 -6.46
N PRO A 104 -16.21 10.80 -7.47
CA PRO A 104 -15.76 12.17 -7.74
C PRO A 104 -16.92 13.06 -8.17
N ILE A 105 -16.84 14.34 -7.82
CA ILE A 105 -17.82 15.35 -8.25
C ILE A 105 -17.68 15.61 -9.77
N PRO A 106 -18.76 15.54 -10.55
CA PRO A 106 -18.73 15.93 -11.96
C PRO A 106 -18.42 17.41 -12.15
N LYS A 107 -17.88 17.80 -13.32
CA LYS A 107 -17.43 19.19 -13.60
C LYS A 107 -18.49 20.26 -13.35
N ASN A 108 -19.77 19.95 -13.61
CA ASN A 108 -20.89 20.86 -13.41
C ASN A 108 -21.26 21.06 -11.91
N GLY A 109 -20.61 20.34 -10.99
CA GLY A 109 -20.85 20.42 -9.56
C GLY A 109 -22.13 19.72 -9.10
N ILE A 110 -22.80 18.92 -9.94
CA ILE A 110 -24.06 18.26 -9.58
C ILE A 110 -23.85 16.75 -9.58
N ILE A 111 -24.19 16.10 -8.46
CA ILE A 111 -24.06 14.65 -8.33
C ILE A 111 -25.33 14.04 -7.74
N GLU A 112 -25.75 12.89 -8.28
CA GLU A 112 -26.96 12.20 -7.85
C GLU A 112 -26.63 11.03 -6.90
N MET A 113 -27.32 10.97 -5.77
CA MET A 113 -27.19 9.94 -4.74
C MET A 113 -28.52 9.25 -4.49
N LYS A 114 -28.47 8.02 -4.02
CA LYS A 114 -29.64 7.36 -3.43
C LYS A 114 -29.86 7.87 -2.01
N GLU A 115 -31.10 7.81 -1.54
CA GLU A 115 -31.43 8.05 -0.14
C GLU A 115 -30.63 7.17 0.84
N GLY A 116 -30.53 7.64 2.08
CA GLY A 116 -29.80 6.98 3.14
C GLY A 116 -28.50 7.70 3.51
N LYS A 117 -27.45 6.94 3.81
CA LYS A 117 -26.19 7.51 4.32
C LYS A 117 -25.40 8.19 3.19
N ILE A 118 -25.05 9.46 3.42
CA ILE A 118 -24.19 10.24 2.52
C ILE A 118 -22.93 10.62 3.26
N LYS A 119 -21.78 10.18 2.75
CA LYS A 119 -20.45 10.59 3.20
C LYS A 119 -19.81 11.47 2.14
N ILE A 120 -19.42 12.67 2.54
CA ILE A 120 -18.64 13.59 1.72
C ILE A 120 -17.22 13.57 2.26
N SER A 121 -16.23 13.41 1.39
CA SER A 121 -14.81 13.48 1.74
C SER A 121 -14.18 14.61 0.94
N SER A 122 -13.54 15.55 1.60
CA SER A 122 -12.63 16.49 0.96
C SER A 122 -11.21 16.19 1.40
N SER A 123 -10.30 15.97 0.46
CA SER A 123 -8.94 15.55 0.76
C SER A 123 -7.90 16.36 0.00
N GLN A 124 -6.74 16.49 0.62
CA GLN A 124 -5.52 16.98 0.01
C GLN A 124 -4.45 15.89 0.05
N THR A 125 -3.74 15.72 -1.06
CA THR A 125 -2.64 14.77 -1.21
C THR A 125 -1.36 15.48 -1.60
N MET A 126 -0.30 15.12 -0.88
CA MET A 126 1.07 15.56 -1.04
C MET A 126 1.84 14.62 -1.98
N LYS A 127 2.08 15.02 -3.24
CA LYS A 127 2.91 14.25 -4.19
C LYS A 127 4.37 14.69 -4.13
N TYR A 128 5.29 13.73 -4.19
CA TYR A 128 6.73 14.00 -4.26
C TYR A 128 7.28 14.81 -3.05
N SER A 129 6.66 14.65 -1.87
CA SER A 129 7.03 15.33 -0.62
C SER A 129 8.53 15.26 -0.32
N ASP A 130 9.14 14.15 -0.71
CA ASP A 130 10.52 13.85 -0.41
C ASP A 130 11.52 14.67 -1.23
N PHE A 131 11.14 15.15 -2.41
CA PHE A 131 12.05 15.80 -3.36
C PHE A 131 12.24 17.29 -3.12
N PHE A 132 11.31 17.94 -2.43
CA PHE A 132 11.33 19.38 -2.20
C PHE A 132 11.49 19.71 -0.71
N PRO A 133 12.23 20.76 -0.35
CA PRO A 133 12.22 21.29 1.01
C PRO A 133 10.79 21.70 1.43
N PRO A 134 10.37 21.49 2.70
CA PRO A 134 9.02 21.84 3.15
C PRO A 134 8.63 23.31 2.88
N SER A 135 9.59 24.23 2.98
CA SER A 135 9.38 25.66 2.71
C SER A 135 9.03 25.97 1.26
N ILE A 136 9.56 25.20 0.31
CA ILE A 136 9.22 25.29 -1.12
C ILE A 136 7.89 24.61 -1.38
N TYR A 137 7.71 23.43 -0.78
CA TYR A 137 6.53 22.61 -0.97
C TYR A 137 5.23 23.28 -0.51
N ASN A 138 5.26 23.96 0.63
CA ASN A 138 4.10 24.64 1.20
C ASN A 138 3.62 25.83 0.35
N GLN A 139 4.45 26.40 -0.52
CA GLN A 139 4.04 27.47 -1.44
C GLN A 139 3.05 26.99 -2.51
N GLY A 140 2.96 25.68 -2.72
CA GLY A 140 2.03 25.07 -3.68
C GLY A 140 0.63 24.81 -3.12
N ARG A 141 0.44 24.94 -1.81
CA ARG A 141 -0.86 24.75 -1.16
C ARG A 141 -1.84 25.82 -1.64
N ILE A 142 -3.12 25.51 -1.59
CA ILE A 142 -4.15 26.55 -1.70
C ILE A 142 -4.01 27.52 -0.52
N SER A 143 -4.38 28.78 -0.74
CA SER A 143 -4.28 29.85 0.25
C SER A 143 -5.27 29.70 1.41
N GLY A 144 -6.42 29.06 1.16
CA GLY A 144 -7.42 28.72 2.17
C GLY A 144 -7.36 27.26 2.62
N ASP A 145 -8.46 26.77 3.16
CA ASP A 145 -8.63 25.36 3.49
C ASP A 145 -9.27 24.60 2.32
N TYR A 146 -9.12 23.28 2.30
CA TYR A 146 -9.76 22.37 1.38
C TYR A 146 -11.13 21.89 1.89
N THR A 147 -11.61 22.44 3.01
CA THR A 147 -12.93 22.15 3.57
C THR A 147 -14.08 22.74 2.75
N VAL A 148 -15.29 22.29 3.05
CA VAL A 148 -16.52 22.75 2.40
C VAL A 148 -17.40 23.48 3.42
N GLU A 149 -18.13 24.49 2.96
CA GLU A 149 -19.12 25.22 3.74
C GLU A 149 -20.53 24.72 3.36
N PHE A 150 -21.29 24.20 4.32
CA PHE A 150 -22.67 23.79 4.09
C PHE A 150 -23.63 24.97 4.23
N LEU A 151 -24.46 25.20 3.21
CA LEU A 151 -25.34 26.38 3.16
C LEU A 151 -26.69 26.17 3.86
N GLU A 152 -27.27 24.98 3.74
CA GLU A 152 -28.64 24.69 4.16
C GLU A 152 -28.68 23.56 5.19
N LEU A 153 -28.07 22.42 4.86
CA LEU A 153 -28.08 21.21 5.69
C LEU A 153 -26.69 20.94 6.27
N GLN A 154 -26.59 20.81 7.58
CA GLN A 154 -25.34 20.47 8.28
C GLN A 154 -25.19 18.95 8.43
N PRO A 155 -23.96 18.42 8.38
CA PRO A 155 -23.71 17.00 8.61
C PRO A 155 -23.96 16.60 10.07
N ASP A 156 -24.33 15.34 10.29
CA ASP A 156 -24.50 14.77 11.63
C ASP A 156 -23.15 14.56 12.33
N GLU A 157 -22.11 14.28 11.55
CA GLU A 157 -20.75 14.07 12.05
C GLU A 157 -19.72 14.71 11.12
N GLU A 158 -18.68 15.27 11.74
CA GLU A 158 -17.51 15.78 11.06
C GLU A 158 -16.26 15.21 11.74
N TYR A 159 -15.33 14.68 10.95
CA TYR A 159 -14.06 14.19 11.48
C TYR A 159 -12.93 14.28 10.46
N GLY A 160 -11.71 14.49 10.95
CA GLY A 160 -10.50 14.52 10.15
C GLY A 160 -9.76 13.19 10.15
N THR A 161 -9.07 12.89 9.06
CA THR A 161 -8.01 11.87 9.01
C THR A 161 -6.73 12.55 8.58
N ASP A 162 -5.64 12.31 9.32
CA ASP A 162 -4.34 12.90 9.02
C ASP A 162 -3.28 11.81 8.86
N GLY A 163 -2.71 11.73 7.67
CA GLY A 163 -1.62 10.83 7.31
C GLY A 163 -0.41 11.62 6.85
N THR A 164 0.73 10.93 6.66
CA THR A 164 1.99 11.58 6.28
C THR A 164 1.91 12.34 4.96
N VAL A 165 1.13 11.85 4.00
CA VAL A 165 1.00 12.43 2.66
C VAL A 165 -0.43 12.74 2.25
N VAL A 166 -1.44 12.30 3.00
CA VAL A 166 -2.86 12.58 2.71
C VAL A 166 -3.52 13.02 3.99
N SER A 167 -4.26 14.13 3.91
CA SER A 167 -5.18 14.55 4.97
C SER A 167 -6.56 14.73 4.35
N ALA A 168 -7.61 14.42 5.11
CA ALA A 168 -8.98 14.56 4.66
C ALA A 168 -9.89 15.03 5.78
N VAL A 169 -10.95 15.75 5.43
CA VAL A 169 -12.09 16.03 6.29
C VAL A 169 -13.30 15.31 5.73
N HIS A 170 -14.01 14.62 6.61
CA HIS A 170 -15.18 13.82 6.27
C HIS A 170 -16.42 14.38 6.94
N TYR A 171 -17.49 14.46 6.17
CA TYR A 171 -18.80 14.91 6.61
C TYR A 171 -19.80 13.78 6.38
N VAL A 172 -20.54 13.40 7.40
CA VAL A 172 -21.47 12.27 7.35
C VAL A 172 -22.87 12.74 7.65
N PHE A 173 -23.77 12.47 6.72
CA PHE A 173 -25.22 12.51 6.92
C PHE A 173 -25.69 11.07 7.09
N LYS A 174 -26.21 10.73 8.27
CA LYS A 174 -26.59 9.36 8.66
C LYS A 174 -27.79 8.87 7.88
N SER A 175 -28.75 9.75 7.61
CA SER A 175 -29.96 9.45 6.86
C SER A 175 -30.44 10.69 6.13
N VAL A 176 -30.43 10.65 4.79
CA VAL A 176 -30.91 11.71 3.93
C VAL A 176 -32.09 11.20 3.12
N GLU A 177 -33.23 11.87 3.23
CA GLU A 177 -34.46 11.49 2.55
C GLU A 177 -34.40 11.81 1.05
N LYS A 178 -35.19 11.07 0.26
CA LYS A 178 -35.42 11.37 -1.14
C LYS A 178 -35.88 12.83 -1.34
N ASP A 179 -35.50 13.41 -2.47
CA ASP A 179 -35.78 14.79 -2.89
C ASP A 179 -35.06 15.86 -2.03
N THR A 180 -34.17 15.46 -1.12
CA THR A 180 -33.26 16.36 -0.42
C THR A 180 -32.15 16.84 -1.37
N VAL A 181 -31.77 18.10 -1.25
CA VAL A 181 -30.60 18.67 -1.91
C VAL A 181 -29.62 19.14 -0.84
N ILE A 182 -28.41 18.58 -0.83
CA ILE A 182 -27.33 19.08 0.01
C ILE A 182 -26.52 20.06 -0.83
N THR A 183 -26.50 21.32 -0.40
CA THR A 183 -25.75 22.39 -1.06
C THR A 183 -24.52 22.76 -0.24
N MET A 184 -23.34 22.66 -0.86
CA MET A 184 -22.07 23.06 -0.27
C MET A 184 -21.30 24.02 -1.16
N LYS A 185 -20.53 24.91 -0.53
CA LYS A 185 -19.70 25.92 -1.17
C LYS A 185 -18.23 25.63 -0.89
N ILE A 186 -17.39 25.86 -1.89
CA ILE A 186 -15.94 25.79 -1.80
C ILE A 186 -15.30 27.13 -2.14
N SER A 187 -14.02 27.29 -1.82
CA SER A 187 -13.27 28.47 -2.25
C SER A 187 -13.10 28.50 -3.78
N GLU A 188 -12.99 29.70 -4.37
CA GLU A 188 -12.72 29.84 -5.81
C GLU A 188 -11.40 29.20 -6.22
N GLU A 189 -10.41 29.20 -5.33
CA GLU A 189 -9.14 28.54 -5.59
C GLU A 189 -9.32 27.02 -5.66
N LEU A 190 -10.00 26.43 -4.67
CA LEU A 190 -10.28 24.99 -4.65
C LEU A 190 -11.14 24.57 -5.86
N GLN A 191 -12.13 25.37 -6.26
CA GLN A 191 -12.89 25.16 -7.48
C GLN A 191 -11.97 25.03 -8.70
N LYS A 192 -11.06 26.00 -8.89
CA LYS A 192 -10.10 26.00 -10.01
C LYS A 192 -9.18 24.78 -9.94
N ARG A 193 -8.75 24.37 -8.74
CA ARG A 193 -7.91 23.16 -8.54
C ARG A 193 -8.65 21.87 -8.88
N LEU A 194 -9.94 21.78 -8.55
CA LEU A 194 -10.78 20.63 -8.85
C LEU A 194 -11.26 20.61 -10.32
N GLY A 195 -11.07 21.70 -11.05
CA GLY A 195 -11.54 21.83 -12.43
C GLY A 195 -13.07 21.89 -12.56
N LEU A 196 -13.74 22.42 -11.53
CA LEU A 196 -15.19 22.58 -11.49
C LEU A 196 -15.64 23.89 -12.14
N GLU A 197 -16.81 23.87 -12.77
CA GLU A 197 -17.40 25.05 -13.43
C GLU A 197 -17.88 26.09 -12.42
N ASN A 198 -18.34 25.63 -11.25
CA ASN A 198 -18.88 26.47 -10.18
C ASN A 198 -18.28 26.10 -8.83
N ASN A 199 -18.24 27.05 -7.90
CA ASN A 199 -17.83 26.82 -6.51
C ASN A 199 -18.97 26.31 -5.61
N ILE A 200 -20.14 26.03 -6.19
CA ILE A 200 -21.28 25.43 -5.51
C ILE A 200 -21.42 23.99 -6.01
N ILE A 201 -21.46 23.06 -5.07
CA ILE A 201 -21.68 21.64 -5.33
C ILE A 201 -23.05 21.26 -4.76
N LYS A 202 -23.84 20.55 -5.56
CA LYS A 202 -25.17 20.07 -5.20
C LYS A 202 -25.21 18.56 -5.25
N ILE A 203 -25.63 17.96 -4.14
CA ILE A 203 -25.89 16.52 -4.04
C ILE A 203 -27.39 16.35 -4.05
N VAL A 204 -27.93 15.81 -5.14
CA VAL A 204 -29.36 15.60 -5.32
C VAL A 204 -29.69 14.16 -4.94
N VAL A 205 -30.55 13.98 -3.94
CA VAL A 205 -30.94 12.66 -3.46
C VAL A 205 -32.22 12.21 -4.16
N LYS A 206 -32.17 11.05 -4.82
CA LYS A 206 -33.27 10.48 -5.62
C LYS A 206 -33.72 9.12 -5.10
#